data_AF-A0A6G6AXF8-F1
#
_entry.id   AF-A0A6G6AXF8-F1
#
_cell.length_a   1.000
_cell.length_b   1.000
_cell.length_c   1.000
_cell.angle_alpha   90.00
_cell.angle_beta   90.00
_cell.angle_gamma   90.00
#
_symmetry.space_group_name_H-M   'P 1'
#
loop_
_entity.id
_entity.type
_entity.pdbx_description
1 polymer ?
#
loop_
_entity_poly.entity_id
_entity_poly.type
_entity_poly.pdbx_seq_one_letter_code
_entity_poly.pdbx_strand_id
1 'polypeptide(L)'
;MGVVVAALEYRQDKWYEVTGIVLEGKLYRLRIRRLTPRECFRLQGFPDWAYERAESVSSKSQLYKQAGNSVTVTVIEAIAREFRRTEEEEKHEPTT
;
A
#
# COMPACT_ATOMS: atom_id res chain seq x y z
N MET A 1 -15.25 9.48 -21.49
CA MET A 1 -15.28 10.06 -20.13
C MET A 1 -16.12 9.15 -19.26
N GLY A 2 -15.56 8.54 -18.22
CA GLY A 2 -16.28 7.61 -17.35
C GLY A 2 -16.91 8.32 -16.17
N VAL A 3 -18.11 7.90 -15.76
CA VAL A 3 -18.78 8.40 -14.56
C VAL A 3 -18.84 7.28 -13.53
N VAL A 4 -18.38 7.57 -12.31
CA VAL A 4 -18.59 6.66 -11.17
C VAL A 4 -20.04 6.78 -10.75
N VAL A 5 -20.75 5.66 -10.75
CA VAL A 5 -22.17 5.61 -10.38
C VAL A 5 -22.36 4.59 -9.26
N ALA A 6 -23.26 4.91 -8.34
CA ALA A 6 -23.95 3.91 -7.57
C ALA A 6 -25.12 3.38 -8.43
N ALA A 7 -25.07 2.12 -8.80
CA ALA A 7 -26.14 1.43 -9.52
C ALA A 7 -26.85 0.45 -8.57
N LEU A 8 -28.12 0.17 -8.82
CA LEU A 8 -28.88 -0.84 -8.10
C LEU A 8 -28.94 -2.12 -8.93
N GLU A 9 -28.61 -3.26 -8.33
CA GLU A 9 -28.76 -4.58 -8.94
C GLU A 9 -29.83 -5.38 -8.19
N TYR A 10 -30.78 -5.95 -8.90
CA TYR A 10 -31.78 -6.85 -8.31
C TYR A 10 -31.36 -8.31 -8.47
N ARG A 11 -31.19 -9.05 -7.36
CA ARG A 11 -30.98 -10.51 -7.35
C ARG A 11 -31.73 -11.14 -6.19
N GLN A 12 -32.29 -12.34 -6.39
CA GLN A 12 -32.95 -13.13 -5.34
C GLN A 12 -33.94 -12.30 -4.49
N ASP A 13 -34.85 -11.60 -5.16
CA ASP A 13 -35.86 -10.73 -4.55
C ASP A 13 -35.35 -9.55 -3.70
N LYS A 14 -34.10 -9.13 -3.89
CA LYS A 14 -33.51 -7.98 -3.18
C LYS A 14 -32.71 -7.07 -4.10
N TRP A 15 -32.78 -5.76 -3.82
CA TRP A 15 -31.94 -4.75 -4.44
C TRP A 15 -30.61 -4.63 -3.67
N TYR A 16 -29.51 -4.56 -4.40
CA TYR A 16 -28.16 -4.36 -3.88
C TYR A 16 -27.60 -3.07 -4.47
N GLU A 17 -27.07 -2.21 -3.61
CA GLU A 17 -26.22 -1.11 -4.06
C GLU A 17 -24.89 -1.66 -4.57
N VAL A 18 -24.57 -1.31 -5.80
CA VAL A 18 -23.37 -1.73 -6.50
C VAL A 18 -22.65 -0.49 -7.01
N THR A 19 -21.42 -0.29 -6.58
CA THR A 19 -20.58 0.77 -7.15
C THR A 19 -19.99 0.30 -8.49
N GLY A 20 -20.01 1.15 -9.50
CA GLY A 20 -19.46 0.83 -10.82
C GLY A 20 -19.03 2.08 -11.59
N ILE A 21 -18.38 1.86 -12.73
CA ILE A 21 -18.09 2.92 -13.70
C ILE A 21 -18.95 2.65 -14.93
N VAL A 22 -19.64 3.67 -15.44
CA VAL A 22 -20.25 3.60 -16.77
C VAL A 22 -19.24 4.10 -17.78
N LEU A 23 -18.88 3.24 -18.74
CA LEU A 23 -18.03 3.55 -19.88
C LEU A 23 -18.78 3.12 -21.14
N GLU A 24 -18.99 4.05 -22.07
CA GLU A 24 -19.64 3.79 -23.37
C GLU A 24 -21.01 3.09 -23.24
N GLY A 25 -21.80 3.48 -22.24
CA GLY A 25 -23.13 2.90 -21.98
C GLY A 25 -23.09 1.51 -21.32
N LYS A 26 -21.91 0.96 -21.02
CA LYS A 26 -21.75 -0.31 -20.28
C LYS A 26 -21.39 -0.05 -18.83
N LEU A 27 -22.06 -0.74 -17.91
CA LEU A 27 -21.75 -0.70 -16.48
C LEU A 27 -20.67 -1.72 -16.13
N TYR A 28 -19.54 -1.22 -15.64
CA TYR A 28 -18.44 -2.03 -15.10
C TYR A 28 -18.51 -2.02 -13.59
N ARG A 29 -18.79 -3.18 -12.99
CA ARG A 29 -18.85 -3.31 -11.53
C ARG A 29 -17.48 -3.09 -10.92
N LEU A 30 -17.39 -2.19 -9.95
CA LEU A 30 -16.23 -2.02 -9.11
C LEU A 30 -16.42 -2.79 -7.81
N ARG A 31 -15.37 -3.47 -7.36
CA ARG A 31 -15.24 -3.93 -5.97
C ARG A 31 -14.29 -2.99 -5.25
N ILE A 32 -14.86 -1.97 -4.62
CA ILE A 32 -14.10 -1.03 -3.79
C ILE A 32 -13.95 -1.63 -2.40
N ARG A 33 -12.71 -1.82 -1.96
CA ARG A 33 -12.37 -2.23 -0.58
C ARG A 33 -11.15 -1.49 -0.10
N ARG A 34 -10.98 -1.42 1.22
CA ARG A 34 -9.71 -0.99 1.82
C ARG A 34 -8.65 -2.07 1.59
N LEU A 35 -7.40 -1.64 1.49
CA LEU A 35 -6.26 -2.54 1.60
C LEU A 35 -6.25 -3.17 2.98
N THR A 36 -5.80 -4.41 3.07
CA THR A 36 -5.56 -5.10 4.34
C THR A 36 -4.25 -4.62 4.96
N PRO A 37 -4.04 -4.79 6.28
CA PRO A 37 -2.78 -4.43 6.90
C PRO A 37 -1.57 -5.12 6.26
N ARG A 38 -1.70 -6.41 5.89
CA ARG A 38 -0.65 -7.15 5.17
C ARG A 38 -0.31 -6.52 3.82
N GLU A 39 -1.32 -6.12 3.04
CA GLU A 39 -1.10 -5.41 1.77
C GLU A 39 -0.40 -4.07 1.98
N CYS A 40 -0.75 -3.32 3.04
CA CYS A 40 -0.07 -2.08 3.38
C CYS A 40 1.42 -2.30 3.74
N PHE A 41 1.75 -3.34 4.50
CA PHE A 41 3.15 -3.69 4.81
C PHE A 41 3.93 -4.06 3.54
N ARG A 42 3.33 -4.86 2.65
CA ARG A 42 3.96 -5.23 1.37
C ARG A 42 4.19 -4.03 0.47
N LEU A 43 3.25 -3.08 0.42
CA LEU A 43 3.42 -1.83 -0.32
C LEU A 43 4.58 -0.99 0.21
N GLN A 44 4.84 -1.05 1.52
CA GLN A 44 6.01 -0.42 2.14
C GLN A 44 7.31 -1.22 1.93
N GLY A 45 7.27 -2.38 1.27
CA GLY A 45 8.44 -3.22 1.01
C GLY A 45 8.86 -4.11 2.18
N PHE A 46 8.02 -4.26 3.21
CA PHE A 46 8.33 -5.17 4.33
C PHE A 46 8.22 -6.64 3.89
N PRO A 47 9.12 -7.52 4.36
CA PRO A 47 8.97 -8.95 4.18
C PRO A 47 7.81 -9.51 5.02
N ASP A 48 7.18 -10.59 4.56
CA ASP A 48 5.99 -11.16 5.21
C ASP A 48 6.22 -11.57 6.67
N TRP A 49 7.41 -12.07 7.00
CA TRP A 49 7.74 -12.42 8.39
C TRP A 49 7.67 -11.22 9.34
N ALA A 50 7.93 -10.00 8.86
CA ALA A 50 7.88 -8.79 9.67
C ALA A 50 6.44 -8.41 10.00
N TYR A 51 5.55 -8.57 9.01
CA TYR A 51 4.13 -8.45 9.22
C TYR A 51 3.61 -9.49 10.21
N GLU A 52 3.98 -10.76 10.08
CA GLU A 52 3.54 -11.85 10.96
C GLU A 52 3.94 -11.60 12.42
N ARG A 53 5.16 -11.10 12.66
CA ARG A 53 5.61 -10.69 13.99
C ARG A 53 4.83 -9.49 14.54
N ALA A 54 4.47 -8.53 13.71
CA ALA A 54 3.68 -7.38 14.14
C ALA A 54 2.22 -7.76 14.44
N GLU A 55 1.65 -8.64 13.61
CA GLU A 55 0.27 -9.13 13.71
C GLU A 55 0.04 -9.94 14.99
N SER A 56 1.04 -10.70 15.46
CA SER A 56 0.92 -11.50 16.69
C SER A 56 0.76 -10.68 17.97
N VAL A 57 1.10 -9.38 17.95
CA VAL A 57 1.08 -8.50 19.13
C VAL A 57 0.28 -7.21 18.95
N SER A 58 -0.27 -6.93 17.76
CA SER A 58 -0.92 -5.65 17.43
C SER A 58 -2.33 -5.84 16.87
N SER A 59 -3.24 -4.92 17.21
CA SER A 59 -4.56 -4.85 16.56
C SER A 59 -4.46 -4.35 15.12
N LYS A 60 -5.49 -4.64 14.28
CA LYS A 60 -5.54 -4.17 12.89
C LYS A 60 -5.38 -2.66 12.74
N SER A 61 -6.00 -1.87 13.63
CA SER A 61 -5.88 -0.40 13.62
C SER A 61 -4.44 0.05 13.91
N GLN A 62 -3.75 -0.62 14.83
CA GLN A 62 -2.34 -0.34 15.11
C GLN A 62 -1.45 -0.74 13.94
N LEU A 63 -1.70 -1.88 13.28
CA LEU A 63 -0.95 -2.31 12.10
C LEU A 63 -1.08 -1.30 10.94
N TYR A 64 -2.28 -0.76 10.69
CA TYR A 64 -2.43 0.33 9.71
C TYR A 64 -1.60 1.55 10.08
N LYS A 65 -1.58 1.94 11.36
CA LYS A 65 -0.77 3.07 11.83
C LYS A 65 0.73 2.79 11.71
N GLN A 66 1.18 1.58 12.03
CA GLN A 66 2.57 1.17 11.86
C GLN A 66 3.00 1.23 10.40
N ALA A 67 2.19 0.68 9.48
CA ALA A 67 2.47 0.74 8.05
C ALA A 67 2.43 2.19 7.51
N GLY A 68 1.47 2.99 7.96
CA GLY A 68 1.29 4.38 7.52
C GLY A 68 2.36 5.34 8.02
N ASN A 69 2.88 5.12 9.23
CA ASN A 69 3.95 5.93 9.82
C ASN A 69 5.35 5.43 9.45
N SER A 70 5.46 4.32 8.73
CA SER A 70 6.74 3.76 8.33
C SER A 70 7.32 4.44 7.09
N VAL A 71 8.60 4.17 6.83
CA VAL A 71 9.29 4.56 5.60
C VAL A 71 9.38 3.33 4.69
N THR A 72 9.21 3.53 3.39
CA THR A 72 9.33 2.44 2.41
C THR A 72 10.74 1.86 2.41
N VAL A 73 10.85 0.54 2.58
CA VAL A 73 12.12 -0.19 2.75
C VAL A 73 13.06 0.03 1.58
N THR A 74 12.55 0.01 0.35
CA THR A 74 13.38 0.21 -0.85
C THR A 74 13.95 1.63 -0.97
N VAL A 75 13.22 2.62 -0.47
CA VAL A 75 13.66 4.03 -0.50
C VAL A 75 14.78 4.26 0.51
N ILE A 76 14.61 3.78 1.75
CA ILE A 76 15.65 3.94 2.77
C ILE A 76 16.89 3.12 2.43
N GLU A 77 16.74 1.96 1.79
CA GLU A 77 17.88 1.18 1.28
C GLU A 77 18.69 1.96 0.25
N ALA A 78 18.03 2.62 -0.72
CA ALA A 78 18.70 3.43 -1.73
C ALA A 78 19.46 4.61 -1.10
N ILE A 79 18.83 5.33 -0.17
CA ILE A 79 19.47 6.44 0.55
C ILE A 79 20.70 5.95 1.34
N ALA A 80 20.58 4.82 2.04
CA ALA A 80 21.69 4.25 2.81
C ALA A 80 22.85 3.75 1.93
N ARG A 81 22.59 3.40 0.66
CA ARG A 81 23.67 3.10 -0.30
C ARG A 81 24.42 4.37 -0.69
N GLU A 82 23.71 5.47 -0.94
CA GLU A 82 24.35 6.76 -1.25
C GLU A 82 25.20 7.28 -0.07
N PHE A 83 24.68 7.20 1.16
CA PHE A 83 25.48 7.59 2.33
C PHE A 83 26.77 6.79 2.46
N ARG A 84 26.71 5.46 2.27
CA ARG A 84 27.92 4.62 2.28
C ARG A 84 28.91 5.01 1.19
N ARG A 85 28.43 5.32 -0.02
CA ARG A 85 29.28 5.77 -1.13
C ARG A 85 30.01 7.07 -0.78
N THR A 86 29.31 8.04 -0.20
CA THR A 86 29.92 9.32 0.23
C THR A 86 30.94 9.11 1.36
N GLU A 87 30.63 8.27 2.36
CA GLU A 87 31.58 7.92 3.43
C GLU A 87 32.85 7.23 2.90
N GLU A 88 32.75 6.45 1.82
CA GLU A 88 33.89 5.82 1.16
C GLU A 88 34.72 6.82 0.35
N GLU A 89 34.08 7.77 -0.33
CA GLU A 89 34.74 8.86 -1.08
C GLU A 89 35.52 9.80 -0.14
N GLU A 90 34.93 10.21 0.99
CA GLU A 90 35.60 11.05 2.00
C GLU A 90 36.83 10.37 2.63
N LYS A 91 36.83 9.04 2.75
CA LYS A 91 37.99 8.28 3.24
C LYS A 91 39.15 8.21 2.23
N HIS A 92 38.87 8.42 0.94
CA HIS A 92 39.87 8.36 -0.13
C HIS A 92 40.41 9.74 -0.51
N GLU A 93 39.89 10.83 0.06
CA GLU A 93 40.49 12.15 -0.10
C GLU A 93 41.74 12.23 0.79
N PRO A 94 42.96 12.31 0.23
CA PRO A 94 44.17 12.38 1.05
C PRO A 94 44.11 13.69 1.82
N THR A 95 44.11 13.58 3.15
CA THR A 95 44.25 14.74 4.04
C THR A 95 45.53 15.46 3.63
N THR A 96 45.39 16.63 3.01
CA THR A 96 46.50 17.47 2.56
C THR A 96 47.05 18.27 3.73
#